data_AF-A0A316VDR8-F1
#
_entry.id   AF-A0A316VDR8-F1
#
_cell.length_a   1.000
_cell.length_b   1.000
_cell.length_c   1.000
_cell.angle_alpha   90.00
_cell.angle_beta   90.00
_cell.angle_gamma   90.00
#
_symmetry.space_group_name_H-M   'P 1'
#
loop_
_entity.id
_entity.type
_entity.pdbx_description
1 polymer ?
#
loop_
_entity_poly.entity_id
_entity_poly.type
_entity_poly.pdbx_seq_one_letter_code
_entity_poly.pdbx_strand_id
1 'polypeptide(L)'
;MTDPLTGLSRGFGFVRFTSEIDCARALVEMQGIIIQPITGQGGRPLRVCPATPKNRSASNPTQNSLASNANVQENGTGGSDANNTTVFVGGLSSLISEDTLKTFFMPFGEIKYVKIPPGKGCGFVQFLNKADAERAIDRMQGFPIGGGRIRLSWGRSQS
;
A
#
# COMPACT_ATOMS: atom_id res chain seq x y z
N MET A 1 10.09 16.60 3.90
CA MET A 1 11.41 16.60 3.22
C MET A 1 11.23 17.29 1.88
N THR A 2 11.87 18.43 1.67
CA THR A 2 11.83 19.16 0.39
C THR A 2 12.94 18.69 -0.54
N ASP A 3 12.73 18.86 -1.83
CA ASP A 3 13.76 18.70 -2.84
C ASP A 3 14.70 19.94 -2.84
N PRO A 4 16.03 19.77 -2.76
CA PRO A 4 16.95 20.90 -2.58
C PRO A 4 17.17 21.74 -3.85
N LEU A 5 16.80 21.24 -5.03
CA LEU A 5 16.99 21.95 -6.30
C LEU A 5 15.74 22.75 -6.69
N THR A 6 14.55 22.22 -6.37
CA THR A 6 13.26 22.81 -6.76
C THR A 6 12.47 23.42 -5.59
N GLY A 7 12.88 23.19 -4.34
CA GLY A 7 12.16 23.61 -3.14
C GLY A 7 10.84 22.87 -2.89
N LEU A 8 10.39 22.04 -3.84
CA LEU A 8 9.09 21.37 -3.79
C LEU A 8 9.07 20.28 -2.72
N SER A 9 7.94 20.17 -2.01
CA SER A 9 7.74 19.11 -1.02
C SER A 9 7.65 17.74 -1.70
N ARG A 10 8.42 16.75 -1.22
CA ARG A 10 8.41 15.37 -1.75
C ARG A 10 7.14 14.58 -1.39
N GLY A 11 6.10 15.25 -0.90
CA GLY A 11 4.81 14.65 -0.52
C GLY A 11 4.79 13.94 0.83
N PHE A 12 5.85 14.04 1.64
CA PHE A 12 5.91 13.45 2.98
C PHE A 12 6.85 14.22 3.93
N GLY A 13 6.60 14.06 5.22
CA GLY A 13 7.39 14.63 6.32
C GLY A 13 7.15 13.86 7.62
N PHE A 14 7.91 14.23 8.65
CA PHE A 14 7.76 13.70 10.00
C PHE A 14 7.58 14.89 10.94
N VAL A 15 6.62 14.79 11.85
CA VAL A 15 6.37 15.79 12.89
C VAL A 15 6.66 15.12 14.24
N ARG A 16 7.39 15.82 15.11
CA ARG A 16 7.63 15.38 16.49
C ARG A 16 6.81 16.26 17.41
N PHE A 17 5.85 15.67 18.10
CA PHE A 17 5.11 16.32 19.17
C PHE A 17 5.88 16.23 20.48
N THR A 18 5.71 17.22 21.36
CA THR A 18 6.18 17.21 22.75
C THR A 18 5.17 16.56 23.70
N SER A 19 3.91 16.46 23.27
CA SER A 19 2.76 15.94 24.00
C SER A 19 2.14 14.79 23.23
N GLU A 20 1.90 13.67 23.92
CA GLU A 20 1.27 12.48 23.33
C GLU A 20 -0.21 12.74 22.97
N ILE A 21 -0.89 13.58 23.76
CA ILE A 21 -2.28 13.98 23.53
C ILE A 21 -2.39 14.72 22.19
N ASP A 22 -1.49 15.67 21.92
CA ASP A 22 -1.50 16.42 20.67
C ASP A 22 -1.10 15.55 19.47
N CYS A 23 -0.21 14.56 19.69
CA CYS A 23 0.10 13.53 18.70
C CYS A 23 -1.14 12.68 18.34
N ALA A 24 -1.87 12.20 19.35
CA ALA A 24 -3.07 11.40 19.19
C ALA A 24 -4.19 12.18 18.47
N ARG A 25 -4.37 13.46 18.83
CA ARG A 25 -5.30 14.35 18.14
C ARG A 25 -4.88 14.58 16.69
N ALA A 26 -3.61 14.89 16.42
CA ALA A 26 -3.12 15.08 15.06
C ALA A 26 -3.25 13.81 14.18
N LEU A 27 -3.10 12.61 14.75
CA LEU A 27 -3.30 11.35 14.04
C LEU A 27 -4.74 11.16 13.53
N VAL A 28 -5.74 11.74 14.20
CA VAL A 28 -7.15 11.66 13.83
C VAL A 28 -7.59 12.90 13.06
N GLU A 29 -7.39 14.09 13.63
CA GLU A 29 -7.89 15.37 13.12
C GLU A 29 -7.21 15.77 11.78
N MET A 30 -5.93 15.42 11.57
CA MET A 30 -5.20 15.77 10.32
C MET A 30 -5.28 14.68 9.24
N GLN A 31 -5.91 13.53 9.54
CA GLN A 31 -6.06 12.44 8.58
C GLN A 31 -7.06 12.83 7.49
N GLY A 32 -6.62 12.78 6.22
CA GLY A 32 -7.46 13.12 5.07
C GLY A 32 -7.54 14.61 4.72
N ILE A 33 -6.97 15.52 5.54
CA ILE A 33 -6.99 16.96 5.23
C ILE A 33 -6.27 17.24 3.91
N ILE A 34 -6.90 17.99 3.02
CA ILE A 34 -6.29 18.40 1.74
C ILE A 34 -5.58 19.74 1.95
N ILE A 35 -4.25 19.71 2.04
CA ILE A 35 -3.46 20.94 1.92
C ILE A 35 -3.45 21.34 0.45
N GLN A 36 -4.14 22.43 0.13
CA GLN A 36 -4.14 22.99 -1.22
C GLN A 36 -2.76 23.62 -1.49
N PRO A 37 -2.04 23.21 -2.56
CA PRO A 37 -0.80 23.87 -2.93
C PRO A 37 -1.09 25.26 -3.51
N ILE A 38 -0.18 26.20 -3.30
CA ILE A 38 -0.23 27.57 -3.85
C ILE A 38 -0.34 27.62 -5.39
N THR A 39 -0.07 26.50 -6.08
CA THR A 39 -0.18 26.33 -7.53
C THR A 39 -1.61 25.99 -8.00
N GLY A 40 -2.60 25.90 -7.11
CA GLY A 40 -4.02 25.77 -7.44
C GLY A 40 -4.47 24.42 -8.06
N GLN A 41 -3.54 23.51 -8.31
CA GLN A 41 -3.81 22.20 -8.94
C GLN A 41 -3.91 21.09 -7.87
N GLY A 42 -5.14 20.65 -7.57
CA GLY A 42 -5.46 19.35 -6.99
C GLY A 42 -4.61 18.89 -5.80
N GLY A 43 -4.84 19.44 -4.61
CA GLY A 43 -4.21 18.95 -3.38
C GLY A 43 -4.55 17.49 -3.10
N ARG A 44 -3.60 16.72 -2.57
CA ARG A 44 -3.83 15.34 -2.11
C ARG A 44 -4.21 15.33 -0.63
N PRO A 45 -5.16 14.48 -0.20
CA PRO A 45 -5.47 14.32 1.22
C PRO A 45 -4.25 13.77 1.97
N LEU A 46 -3.96 14.35 3.13
CA LEU A 46 -2.87 13.93 4.00
C LEU A 46 -3.10 12.51 4.53
N ARG A 47 -2.00 11.76 4.65
CA ARG A 47 -1.98 10.47 5.35
C ARG A 47 -1.05 10.60 6.54
N VAL A 48 -1.64 10.60 7.73
CA VAL A 48 -0.94 10.71 9.01
C VAL A 48 -0.92 9.32 9.65
N CYS A 49 0.25 8.88 10.08
CA CYS A 49 0.45 7.57 10.69
C CYS A 49 1.51 7.71 11.80
N PRO A 50 1.49 6.86 12.84
CA PRO A 50 2.59 6.79 13.80
C PRO A 50 3.90 6.49 13.05
N ALA A 51 4.95 7.24 13.35
CA ALA A 51 6.26 6.96 12.76
C ALA A 51 6.80 5.65 13.33
N THR A 52 7.16 4.69 12.48
CA THR A 52 7.86 3.48 12.93
C THR A 52 9.21 3.88 13.52
N PRO A 53 9.49 3.57 14.80
CA PRO A 53 10.76 3.94 15.41
C PRO A 53 11.89 3.20 14.69
N LYS A 54 12.73 3.94 13.97
CA LYS A 54 13.87 3.36 13.24
C LYS A 54 14.98 3.03 14.23
N ASN A 55 14.82 1.90 14.92
CA ASN A 55 15.82 1.36 15.82
C ASN A 55 17.11 1.06 15.02
N ARG A 56 18.20 1.77 15.33
CA ARG A 56 19.52 1.57 14.71
C ARG A 56 20.26 0.42 15.40
N SER A 57 19.73 -0.79 15.29
CA SER A 57 20.45 -2.03 15.62
C SER A 57 20.00 -3.13 14.68
N ALA A 58 20.96 -3.83 14.07
CA ALA A 58 20.71 -4.85 13.05
C ALA A 58 20.94 -6.26 13.62
N SER A 59 19.88 -7.08 13.68
CA SER A 59 19.93 -8.54 13.58
C SER A 59 18.52 -9.16 13.62
N ASN A 60 18.27 -10.13 12.74
CA ASN A 60 17.10 -11.02 12.71
C ASN A 60 17.38 -12.29 13.57
N PRO A 61 16.42 -13.22 13.82
CA PRO A 61 14.94 -13.10 13.85
C PRO A 61 14.28 -13.87 15.06
N THR A 62 12.93 -13.93 15.08
CA THR A 62 12.06 -15.03 15.62
C THR A 62 11.20 -14.75 16.88
N GLN A 63 9.90 -15.11 16.77
CA GLN A 63 8.82 -15.23 17.80
C GLN A 63 8.37 -13.96 18.57
N ASN A 64 7.12 -13.48 18.45
CA ASN A 64 5.80 -14.03 18.88
C ASN A 64 5.62 -13.92 20.41
N SER A 65 4.58 -13.29 21.00
CA SER A 65 3.31 -12.74 20.50
C SER A 65 2.62 -11.80 21.53
N LEU A 66 1.41 -11.30 21.20
CA LEU A 66 0.35 -10.77 22.10
C LEU A 66 0.53 -9.39 22.80
N ALA A 67 -0.11 -8.36 22.23
CA ALA A 67 -1.12 -7.51 22.91
C ALA A 67 -1.81 -6.62 21.85
N SER A 68 -3.15 -6.60 21.81
CA SER A 68 -3.90 -6.01 20.69
C SER A 68 -5.11 -5.17 21.14
N ASN A 69 -5.70 -4.44 20.18
CA ASN A 69 -6.93 -3.63 20.26
C ASN A 69 -6.71 -2.23 20.91
N ALA A 70 -7.21 -1.10 20.41
CA ALA A 70 -7.96 -0.74 19.19
C ALA A 70 -7.83 0.80 18.99
N ASN A 71 -8.24 1.49 17.92
CA ASN A 71 -8.80 1.15 16.60
C ASN A 71 -8.56 2.37 15.66
N VAL A 72 -8.09 2.19 14.40
CA VAL A 72 -8.14 3.24 13.36
C VAL A 72 -8.44 2.62 12.00
N GLN A 73 -9.46 3.16 11.34
CA GLN A 73 -10.03 2.61 10.11
C GLN A 73 -9.09 2.77 8.90
N GLU A 74 -8.50 1.65 8.47
CA GLU A 74 -8.10 1.51 7.07
C GLU A 74 -9.35 1.63 6.20
N ASN A 75 -9.39 2.65 5.32
CA ASN A 75 -10.44 2.78 4.30
C ASN A 75 -10.20 1.72 3.20
N GLY A 76 -10.50 0.47 3.54
CA GLY A 76 -10.05 -0.73 2.84
C GLY A 76 -10.78 -2.00 3.29
N THR A 77 -12.04 -1.89 3.74
CA THR A 77 -12.92 -3.03 4.05
C THR A 77 -13.05 -4.01 2.87
N GLY A 78 -12.16 -4.99 2.86
CA GLY A 78 -12.04 -6.11 1.91
C GLY A 78 -10.90 -7.08 2.26
N GLY A 79 -10.20 -6.86 3.38
CA GLY A 79 -9.08 -7.69 3.85
C GLY A 79 -9.45 -8.78 4.86
N SER A 80 -10.74 -8.99 5.16
CA SER A 80 -11.20 -9.91 6.21
C SER A 80 -12.10 -11.04 5.74
N ASP A 81 -12.39 -11.15 4.44
CA ASP A 81 -13.00 -12.37 3.91
C ASP A 81 -11.94 -13.48 3.99
N ALA A 82 -12.16 -14.48 4.85
CA ALA A 82 -11.24 -15.62 5.01
C ALA A 82 -11.02 -16.40 3.70
N ASN A 83 -11.90 -16.19 2.72
CA ASN A 83 -11.86 -16.79 1.38
C ASN A 83 -11.45 -15.78 0.30
N ASN A 84 -10.91 -14.60 0.64
CA ASN A 84 -10.41 -13.66 -0.37
C ASN A 84 -9.19 -14.26 -1.10
N THR A 85 -9.28 -14.37 -2.42
CA THR A 85 -8.16 -14.79 -3.29
C THR A 85 -7.78 -13.72 -4.32
N THR A 86 -8.31 -12.49 -4.17
CA THR A 86 -8.04 -11.33 -5.04
C THR A 86 -6.83 -10.56 -4.53
N VAL A 87 -5.79 -10.44 -5.35
CA VAL A 87 -4.66 -9.54 -5.13
C VAL A 87 -4.83 -8.28 -5.97
N PHE A 88 -4.78 -7.11 -5.34
CA PHE A 88 -4.64 -5.83 -6.03
C PHE A 88 -3.17 -5.58 -6.37
N VAL A 89 -2.91 -5.13 -7.59
CA VAL A 89 -1.57 -4.79 -8.11
C VAL A 89 -1.56 -3.33 -8.53
N GLY A 90 -1.01 -2.45 -7.71
CA GLY A 90 -0.86 -1.02 -8.01
C GLY A 90 0.55 -0.66 -8.51
N GLY A 91 0.69 0.49 -9.18
CA GLY A 91 1.98 0.97 -9.67
C GLY A 91 2.43 0.33 -10.98
N LEU A 92 1.48 -0.17 -11.77
CA LEU A 92 1.73 -0.71 -13.10
C LEU A 92 1.91 0.42 -14.11
N SER A 93 2.91 0.28 -14.98
CA SER A 93 3.06 1.12 -16.16
C SER A 93 1.99 0.78 -17.20
N SER A 94 1.54 1.76 -18.00
CA SER A 94 0.56 1.57 -19.08
C SER A 94 0.99 0.58 -20.17
N LEU A 95 2.28 0.19 -20.17
CA LEU A 95 2.89 -0.81 -21.04
C LEU A 95 2.73 -2.26 -20.54
N ILE A 96 2.17 -2.48 -19.35
CA ILE A 96 2.01 -3.82 -18.76
C ILE A 96 0.65 -4.39 -19.10
N SER A 97 0.66 -5.52 -19.82
CA SER A 97 -0.52 -6.29 -20.21
C SER A 97 -0.93 -7.32 -19.16
N GLU A 98 -2.16 -7.83 -19.28
CA GLU A 98 -2.71 -8.86 -18.40
C GLU A 98 -1.92 -10.18 -18.48
N ASP A 99 -1.44 -10.56 -19.67
CA ASP A 99 -0.55 -11.71 -19.88
C ASP A 99 0.81 -11.56 -19.18
N THR A 100 1.33 -10.33 -19.11
CA THR A 100 2.57 -10.01 -18.40
C THR A 100 2.40 -10.24 -16.90
N LEU A 101 1.32 -9.70 -16.32
CA LEU A 101 0.95 -10.01 -14.93
C LEU A 101 0.79 -11.52 -14.73
N LYS A 102 0.04 -12.20 -15.61
CA LYS A 102 -0.21 -13.64 -15.51
C LYS A 102 1.10 -14.44 -15.46
N THR A 103 2.05 -14.14 -16.34
CA THR A 103 3.39 -14.77 -16.35
C THR A 103 4.15 -14.56 -15.04
N PHE A 104 4.13 -13.35 -14.47
CA PHE A 104 4.81 -13.08 -13.19
C PHE A 104 4.12 -13.72 -11.98
N PHE A 105 2.80 -13.88 -12.00
CA PHE A 105 2.04 -14.39 -10.85
C PHE A 105 1.77 -15.90 -10.89
N MET A 106 1.82 -16.54 -12.06
CA MET A 106 1.67 -17.99 -12.25
C MET A 106 2.58 -18.88 -11.36
N PRO A 107 3.87 -18.57 -11.12
CA PRO A 107 4.71 -19.42 -10.27
C PRO A 107 4.31 -19.45 -8.78
N PHE A 108 3.41 -18.55 -8.33
CA PHE A 108 2.91 -18.57 -6.95
C PHE A 108 1.67 -19.45 -6.75
N GLY A 109 0.95 -19.74 -7.83
CA GLY A 109 -0.23 -20.62 -7.84
C GLY A 109 -1.16 -20.36 -9.02
N GLU A 110 -2.26 -21.12 -9.09
CA GLU A 110 -3.16 -21.07 -10.24
C GLU A 110 -4.03 -19.80 -10.24
N ILE A 111 -4.03 -19.11 -11.37
CA ILE A 111 -4.73 -17.83 -11.56
C ILE A 111 -6.09 -18.09 -12.21
N LYS A 112 -7.16 -17.73 -11.49
CA LYS A 112 -8.55 -17.79 -11.95
C LYS A 112 -8.85 -16.72 -13.00
N TYR A 113 -8.42 -15.47 -12.77
CA TYR A 113 -8.49 -14.39 -13.77
C TYR A 113 -7.49 -13.26 -13.46
N VAL A 114 -7.17 -12.46 -14.47
CA VAL A 114 -6.47 -11.18 -14.35
C VAL A 114 -7.36 -10.09 -14.95
N LYS A 115 -7.33 -8.87 -14.40
CA LYS A 115 -8.08 -7.71 -14.93
C LYS A 115 -7.28 -6.42 -14.74
N ILE A 116 -6.94 -5.70 -15.81
CA ILE A 116 -6.31 -4.36 -15.76
C ILE A 116 -7.32 -3.29 -16.22
N PRO A 117 -7.88 -2.46 -15.31
CA PRO A 117 -8.68 -1.31 -15.71
C PRO A 117 -7.84 -0.28 -16.49
N PRO A 118 -8.26 0.12 -17.71
CA PRO A 118 -7.49 1.08 -18.52
C PRO A 118 -7.35 2.43 -17.81
N GLY A 119 -6.18 3.06 -17.99
CA GLY A 119 -5.90 4.40 -17.46
C GLY A 119 -5.70 4.52 -15.95
N LYS A 120 -5.78 3.43 -15.16
CA LYS A 120 -5.65 3.49 -13.69
C LYS A 120 -4.27 3.10 -13.13
N GLY A 121 -3.36 2.56 -13.94
CA GLY A 121 -2.02 2.12 -13.49
C GLY A 121 -2.08 1.03 -12.41
N CYS A 122 -3.13 0.21 -12.43
CA CYS A 122 -3.36 -0.88 -11.50
C CYS A 122 -4.12 -2.03 -12.17
N GLY A 123 -4.10 -3.19 -11.52
CA GLY A 123 -4.82 -4.38 -11.95
C GLY A 123 -5.19 -5.26 -10.76
N PHE A 124 -5.87 -6.36 -11.06
CA PHE A 124 -6.33 -7.36 -10.11
C PHE A 124 -5.93 -8.74 -10.62
N VAL A 125 -5.42 -9.59 -9.74
CA VAL A 125 -5.07 -10.99 -10.00
C VAL A 125 -5.84 -11.85 -9.01
N GLN A 126 -6.71 -12.73 -9.50
CA GLN A 126 -7.46 -13.66 -8.67
C GLN A 126 -6.79 -15.04 -8.73
N PHE A 127 -6.43 -15.59 -7.57
CA PHE A 127 -5.95 -16.97 -7.46
C PHE A 127 -7.10 -17.94 -7.21
N LEU A 128 -6.88 -19.23 -7.42
CA LEU A 128 -7.80 -20.27 -6.92
C LEU A 128 -7.73 -20.40 -5.40
N ASN A 129 -6.51 -20.39 -4.82
CA ASN A 129 -6.31 -20.56 -3.39
C ASN A 129 -5.84 -19.27 -2.71
N LYS A 130 -6.34 -19.01 -1.50
CA LYS A 130 -5.89 -17.86 -0.69
C LYS A 130 -4.40 -17.95 -0.33
N ALA A 131 -3.90 -19.15 -0.05
CA ALA A 131 -2.49 -19.37 0.26
C ALA A 131 -1.55 -18.99 -0.91
N ASP A 132 -2.02 -19.05 -2.15
CA ASP A 132 -1.26 -18.65 -3.33
C ASP A 132 -1.21 -17.11 -3.43
N ALA A 133 -2.36 -16.45 -3.20
CA ALA A 133 -2.46 -15.01 -3.10
C ALA A 133 -1.59 -14.43 -1.96
N GLU A 134 -1.55 -15.07 -0.80
CA GLU A 134 -0.68 -14.69 0.32
C GLU A 134 0.80 -14.77 -0.04
N ARG A 135 1.24 -15.89 -0.63
CA ARG A 135 2.63 -16.06 -1.09
C ARG A 135 3.00 -15.06 -2.17
N ALA A 136 2.09 -14.75 -3.08
CA ALA A 136 2.28 -13.72 -4.11
C ALA A 136 2.45 -12.33 -3.49
N ILE A 137 1.60 -11.93 -2.53
CA ILE A 137 1.69 -10.63 -1.84
C ILE A 137 3.02 -10.50 -1.10
N ASP A 138 3.44 -11.51 -0.34
CA ASP A 138 4.70 -11.51 0.41
C ASP A 138 5.93 -11.40 -0.51
N ARG A 139 5.98 -12.24 -1.56
CA ARG A 139 7.18 -12.39 -2.39
C ARG A 139 7.36 -11.33 -3.47
N MET A 140 6.28 -10.74 -3.96
CA MET A 140 6.31 -9.76 -5.06
C MET A 140 6.09 -8.31 -4.60
N GLN A 141 5.98 -8.05 -3.29
CA GLN A 141 5.85 -6.69 -2.77
C GLN A 141 7.03 -5.79 -3.16
N GLY A 142 6.76 -4.67 -3.84
CA GLY A 142 7.81 -3.72 -4.25
C GLY A 142 8.68 -4.20 -5.42
N PHE A 143 8.33 -5.31 -6.08
CA PHE A 143 9.07 -5.88 -7.21
C PHE A 143 9.04 -4.92 -8.43
N PRO A 144 10.17 -4.75 -9.15
CA PRO A 144 10.22 -3.85 -10.30
C PRO A 144 9.58 -4.49 -11.56
N ILE A 145 8.53 -3.86 -12.10
CA ILE A 145 7.87 -4.25 -13.36
C ILE A 145 7.68 -2.99 -14.22
N GLY A 146 8.12 -3.02 -15.48
CA GLY A 146 7.88 -1.94 -16.44
C GLY A 146 8.45 -0.57 -16.05
N GLY A 147 9.55 -0.55 -15.29
CA GLY A 147 10.20 0.68 -14.77
C GLY A 147 9.59 1.22 -13.46
N GLY A 148 8.46 0.68 -13.00
CA GLY A 148 7.86 1.00 -11.71
C GLY A 148 8.08 -0.11 -10.67
N ARG A 149 7.89 0.21 -9.38
CA ARG A 149 7.77 -0.82 -8.33
C ARG A 149 6.31 -1.11 -8.07
N ILE A 150 5.91 -2.37 -8.17
CA ILE A 150 4.52 -2.77 -7.91
C ILE A 150 4.20 -2.72 -6.42
N ARG A 151 2.94 -2.49 -6.10
CA ARG A 151 2.40 -2.50 -4.74
C ARG A 151 1.28 -3.52 -4.65
N LEU A 152 1.43 -4.46 -3.73
CA LEU A 152 0.48 -5.55 -3.53
C LEU A 152 -0.32 -5.35 -2.25
N SER A 153 -1.61 -5.62 -2.33
CA SER A 153 -2.54 -5.67 -1.19
C SER A 153 -3.70 -6.61 -1.52
N TRP A 154 -4.53 -6.91 -0.53
CA TRP A 154 -5.82 -7.54 -0.79
C TRP A 154 -6.67 -6.65 -1.69
N GLY A 155 -7.25 -7.25 -2.73
CA GLY A 155 -8.24 -6.62 -3.60
C GLY A 155 -9.64 -6.87 -3.07
N ARG A 156 -10.57 -5.94 -3.32
CA ARG A 156 -11.99 -6.25 -3.16
C ARG A 156 -12.43 -7.13 -4.33
N SER A 157 -12.97 -8.31 -4.04
CA SER A 157 -13.67 -9.10 -5.06
C SER A 157 -14.85 -8.27 -5.58
N GLN A 158 -14.97 -8.15 -6.90
CA GLN A 158 -16.27 -7.80 -7.48
C GLN A 158 -17.11 -9.08 -7.40
N SER A 159 -18.05 -9.10 -6.45
CA SER A 159 -19.19 -10.03 -6.45
C SER A 159 -20.04 -9.83 -7.71
#